data_AF-A0A2T1LS95-F1
#
_entry.id   AF-A0A2T1LS95-F1
#
_cell.length_a   1.000
_cell.length_b   1.000
_cell.length_c   1.000
_cell.angle_alpha   90.00
_cell.angle_beta   90.00
_cell.angle_gamma   90.00
#
_symmetry.space_group_name_H-M   'P 1'
#
loop_
_entity.id
_entity.type
_entity.pdbx_description
1 polymer ?
#
loop_
_entity_poly.entity_id
_entity_poly.type
_entity_poly.pdbx_seq_one_letter_code
_entity_poly.pdbx_strand_id
1 'polypeptide(L)' 'MAFYITLTKESEDEQGVIYQYESAPEYLGKIYFDKSHGTIKKIQSIPEHLLVRAEIKLRQHWQKGHFPDKTCWAS' A
#
# COMPACT_ATOMS: atom_id res chain seq x y z
N MET A 1 -19.90 -2.05 6.80
CA MET A 1 -19.42 -2.91 5.69
C MET A 1 -17.94 -3.07 5.88
N ALA A 2 -17.46 -4.29 6.15
CA ALA A 2 -16.06 -4.54 6.40
C ALA A 2 -15.30 -4.58 5.07
N PHE A 3 -14.30 -3.72 4.89
CA PHE A 3 -13.42 -3.77 3.73
C PHE A 3 -12.05 -4.28 4.15
N TYR A 4 -11.60 -5.35 3.48
CA TYR A 4 -10.32 -5.96 3.71
C TYR A 4 -9.37 -5.62 2.56
N ILE A 5 -8.28 -4.93 2.87
CA ILE A 5 -7.14 -4.82 1.95
C ILE A 5 -5.91 -5.39 2.63
N THR A 6 -5.19 -6.24 1.91
CA THR A 6 -3.89 -6.74 2.31
C THR A 6 -2.85 -6.03 1.48
N LEU A 7 -1.89 -5.40 2.14
CA LEU A 7 -0.68 -4.84 1.54
C LEU A 7 0.47 -5.79 1.84
N THR A 8 1.11 -6.28 0.79
CA THR A 8 2.30 -7.13 0.86
C THR A 8 3.44 -6.40 0.19
N LYS A 9 4.56 -6.25 0.90
CA LYS A 9 5.79 -5.67 0.36
C LYS A 9 6.36 -6.63 -0.67
N GLU A 10 6.50 -6.14 -1.89
CA GLU A 10 7.07 -6.91 -3.00
C GLU A 10 8.58 -6.65 -3.12
N SER A 11 8.96 -5.39 -3.02
CA SER A 11 10.36 -4.97 -2.98
C SER A 11 10.54 -3.72 -2.13
N GLU A 12 11.73 -3.56 -1.57
CA GLU A 12 12.10 -2.40 -0.79
C GLU A 12 13.51 -1.98 -1.18
N ASP A 13 13.64 -0.72 -1.59
CA ASP A 13 14.88 -0.07 -1.97
C ASP A 13 15.17 1.10 -1.02
N GLU A 14 16.34 1.70 -1.16
CA GLU A 14 16.71 2.92 -0.42
C GLU A 14 15.78 4.10 -0.76
N GLN A 15 15.31 4.18 -2.00
CA GLN A 15 14.45 5.26 -2.48
C GLN A 15 12.97 5.07 -2.10
N GLY A 16 12.52 3.84 -1.90
CA GLY A 16 11.09 3.54 -1.80
C GLY A 16 10.75 2.09 -1.51
N VAL A 17 9.45 1.80 -1.46
CA VAL A 17 8.91 0.46 -1.25
C VAL A 17 7.81 0.18 -2.25
N ILE A 18 7.86 -0.96 -2.93
CA ILE A 18 6.76 -1.45 -3.75
C ILE A 18 5.87 -2.32 -2.88
N TYR A 19 4.60 -1.94 -2.78
CA TYR A 19 3.56 -2.73 -2.16
C TYR A 19 2.58 -3.24 -3.21
N GLN A 20 2.32 -4.53 -3.17
CA GLN A 20 1.16 -5.13 -3.80
C GLN A 20 -0.01 -5.04 -2.83
N TYR A 21 -1.17 -4.56 -3.30
CA TYR A 21 -2.39 -4.54 -2.52
C TYR A 21 -3.46 -5.40 -3.18
N GLU A 22 -4.12 -6.19 -2.36
CA GLU A 22 -5.19 -7.09 -2.77
C GLU A 22 -6.41 -6.93 -1.86
N SER A 23 -7.61 -6.88 -2.44
CA SER A 23 -8.87 -6.86 -1.68
C SER A 23 -9.68 -8.14 -1.88
N ALA A 24 -9.65 -8.68 -3.08
CA ALA A 24 -10.19 -9.97 -3.46
C ALA A 24 -9.24 -10.60 -4.49
N PRO A 25 -9.36 -11.92 -4.79
CA PRO A 25 -8.50 -12.60 -5.76
C PRO A 25 -8.45 -11.93 -7.14
N GLU A 26 -9.49 -11.19 -7.50
CA GLU A 26 -9.61 -10.48 -8.78
C GLU A 26 -9.09 -9.03 -8.74
N TYR A 27 -8.87 -8.48 -7.53
CA TYR A 27 -8.46 -7.09 -7.33
C TYR A 27 -7.04 -7.04 -6.79
N LEU A 28 -6.07 -7.19 -7.70
CA LEU A 28 -4.64 -7.08 -7.46
C LEU A 28 -4.09 -5.79 -8.08
N GLY A 29 -3.36 -5.01 -7.30
CA GLY A 29 -2.73 -3.78 -7.75
C GLY A 29 -1.40 -3.56 -7.08
N LYS A 30 -0.65 -2.61 -7.64
CA LYS A 30 0.70 -2.28 -7.18
C LYS A 30 0.85 -0.78 -7.00
N ILE A 31 1.47 -0.40 -5.90
CA ILE A 31 1.85 0.97 -5.59
C ILE A 31 3.31 1.03 -5.20
N TYR A 32 3.96 2.10 -5.63
CA TYR A 32 5.28 2.50 -5.17
C TYR A 32 5.12 3.61 -4.14
N PHE A 33 5.75 3.43 -2.98
CA PHE A 33 5.85 4.42 -1.92
C PHE A 33 7.26 5.02 -1.92
N ASP A 34 7.37 6.32 -2.18
CA ASP A 34 8.62 7.07 -2.08
C ASP A 34 8.89 7.42 -0.61
N LYS A 35 10.00 6.91 -0.06
CA LYS A 35 10.37 7.14 1.35
C LYS A 35 10.85 8.57 1.61
N SER A 36 11.47 9.19 0.60
CA SER A 36 12.06 10.53 0.69
C SER A 36 10.99 11.62 0.78
N HIS A 37 9.93 11.48 -0.01
CA HIS A 37 8.87 12.48 -0.12
C HIS A 37 7.55 12.06 0.53
N GLY A 38 7.41 10.79 0.92
CA GLY A 38 6.12 10.22 1.35
C GLY A 38 5.09 10.20 0.22
N THR A 39 5.55 10.21 -1.04
CA THR A 39 4.68 10.25 -2.23
C THR A 39 4.32 8.84 -2.66
N ILE A 40 3.07 8.63 -3.09
CA ILE A 40 2.62 7.33 -3.57
C ILE A 40 2.37 7.42 -5.06
N LYS A 41 2.97 6.49 -5.81
CA LYS A 41 2.80 6.35 -7.26
C LYS A 41 2.07 5.04 -7.54
N LYS A 42 0.96 5.12 -8.29
CA LYS A 42 0.22 3.93 -8.73
C LYS A 42 0.98 3.28 -9.87
N ILE A 43 1.33 2.00 -9.74
CA ILE A 43 1.94 1.21 -10.82
C ILE A 43 0.83 0.47 -11.59
N GLN A 44 -0.13 -0.11 -10.87
CA GLN A 44 -1.24 -0.87 -11.46
C GLN A 44 -2.57 -0.44 -10.83
N SER A 45 -3.54 -0.11 -11.71
CA SER A 45 -4.80 0.52 -11.33
C SER A 45 -5.87 -0.52 -11.01
N ILE A 46 -6.30 -0.54 -9.76
CA ILE A 46 -7.57 -1.13 -9.30
C ILE A 46 -8.47 0.02 -8.77
N PRO A 47 -9.72 -0.25 -8.36
CA PRO A 47 -10.66 0.79 -7.93
C PRO A 47 -10.06 1.82 -6.96
N GLU A 48 -10.29 3.10 -7.23
CA GLU A 48 -9.68 4.22 -6.48
C GLU A 48 -9.95 4.18 -4.98
N HIS A 49 -11.09 3.63 -4.56
CA HIS A 49 -11.44 3.50 -3.15
C HIS A 49 -10.51 2.56 -2.35
N LEU A 50 -9.91 1.55 -3.00
CA LEU A 50 -8.93 0.66 -2.37
C LEU A 50 -7.59 1.36 -2.20
N LEU A 51 -7.21 2.14 -3.20
CA LEU A 51 -5.98 2.90 -3.19
C LEU A 51 -5.98 3.94 -2.05
N VAL A 52 -7.02 4.75 -1.92
CA VAL A 52 -7.06 5.80 -0.88
C VAL A 52 -6.80 5.20 0.51
N ARG A 53 -7.31 3.99 0.77
CA ARG A 53 -7.08 3.28 2.04
C ARG A 53 -5.64 2.76 2.16
N ALA A 54 -5.10 2.18 1.09
CA ALA A 54 -3.71 1.78 1.05
C ALA A 54 -2.77 2.96 1.31
N GLU A 55 -3.07 4.13 0.72
CA GLU A 55 -2.31 5.36 0.91
C GLU A 55 -2.34 5.84 2.35
N ILE A 56 -3.51 5.86 2.99
CA ILE A 56 -3.64 6.21 4.41
C ILE A 56 -2.79 5.27 5.27
N LYS A 57 -2.87 3.96 5.04
CA LYS A 57 -2.11 2.97 5.81
C LYS A 57 -0.61 3.14 5.64
N LEU A 58 -0.14 3.34 4.41
CA LEU A 58 1.28 3.55 4.13
C LEU A 58 1.80 4.86 4.71
N ARG A 59 1.01 5.93 4.68
CA ARG A 59 1.36 7.19 5.35
C ARG A 59 1.47 7.04 6.87
N GLN A 60 0.57 6.28 7.51
CA GLN A 60 0.67 5.98 8.94
C GLN A 60 1.95 5.21 9.28
N HIS A 61 2.32 4.25 8.44
CA HIS A 61 3.55 3.47 8.56
C HIS A 61 4.81 4.33 8.35
N TRP A 62 4.78 5.21 7.35
CA TRP A 62 5.85 6.19 7.11
C TRP A 62 6.04 7.17 8.26
N GLN A 63 4.96 7.71 8.83
CA GLN A 63 5.04 8.57 10.02
C GLN A 63 5.66 7.86 11.23
N LYS A 64 5.55 6.53 11.31
CA LYS A 64 6.18 5.70 12.34
C LYS A 64 7.59 5.23 11.97
N GLY A 65 8.06 5.51 10.75
CA GLY A 65 9.33 5.01 10.23
C GLY A 65 9.39 3.49 10.07
N HIS A 66 8.24 2.81 9.99
CA HIS A 66 8.16 1.35 10.00
C HIS A 66 7.37 0.83 8.80
N PHE A 67 8.01 0.00 7.97
CA PHE A 67 7.47 -0.54 6.73
C PHE A 67 7.32 -2.07 6.81
N PRO A 68 6.19 -2.58 7.33
CA PRO A 68 6.00 -4.01 7.54
C PRO A 68 5.90 -4.79 6.22
N ASP A 69 6.41 -6.02 6.18
CA ASP A 69 6.31 -6.90 5.00
C ASP A 69 4.87 -7.26 4.63
N LYS A 70 3.99 -7.34 5.62
CA LYS A 70 2.57 -7.54 5.40
C LYS A 70 1.77 -6.70 6.37
N THR A 71 0.79 -5.96 5.88
CA THR A 71 -0.16 -5.23 6.72
C THR A 71 -1.55 -5.35 6.13
N CYS A 72 -2.54 -5.56 7.00
CA CYS A 72 -3.94 -5.53 6.61
C CYS A 72 -4.59 -4.23 7.08
N TRP A 73 -5.60 -3.78 6.33
CA TRP A 73 -6.59 -2.82 6.79
C TRP A 73 -7.93 -3.53 6.83
N ALA A 74 -8.54 -3.54 8.00
CA ALA A 74 -9.91 -3.95 8.22
C ALA A 74 -10.63 -2.79 8.90
N SER A 75 -11.68 -2.27 8.27
CA SER A 75 -12.59 -1.25 8.81
C SER A 75 -14.00 -1.55 8.36
#